data_AF-A0A7S4MUZ2-F1
#
_entry.id   AF-A0A7S4MUZ2-F1
#
_cell.length_a   1.000
_cell.length_b   1.000
_cell.length_c   1.000
_cell.angle_alpha   90.00
_cell.angle_beta   90.00
_cell.angle_gamma   90.00
#
_symmetry.space_group_name_H-M   'P 1'
#
loop_
_entity.id
_entity.type
_entity.pdbx_description
1 polymer ?
#
loop_
_entity_poly.entity_id
_entity_poly.type
_entity_poly.pdbx_seq_one_letter_code
_entity_poly.pdbx_strand_id
1 'polypeptide(L)'
;MLFQLFSFVLLLLSPAADAFVTSSVSSSRFKAGLSGNSNDGNRVGQFAQVVLRQSSRVEVDVAREYVAVVDIAKKYVPAQSPRRENPLKHFSEGYSRLQSEHYLVMAFLQAGILASGADAATQIMEGASPVDLGHVAAMASVASTMSGVMNAVWLKQLENAFPGTGTKEVAAKTLIHAIIIASIINSAYLVGVPLFKEYFFGGSLHLPPLSLPVIFGGWKFDEFVTLTKLEVLMFIPYNTLAFKFVPPQVRPLTHAAISATFNVAVSAITLGYFNAWCENASSFISSH
;
A
#
# COMPACT_ATOMS: atom_id res chain seq x y z
N MET A 1 -5.53 3.23 -28.62
CA MET A 1 -4.67 3.69 -27.51
C MET A 1 -4.72 2.76 -26.29
N LEU A 2 -5.89 2.42 -25.72
CA LEU A 2 -6.01 1.38 -24.67
C LEU A 2 -5.36 0.03 -25.07
N PHE A 3 -5.55 -0.38 -26.32
CA PHE A 3 -4.89 -1.56 -26.88
C PHE A 3 -3.36 -1.41 -26.99
N GLN A 4 -2.87 -0.20 -27.26
CA GLN A 4 -1.42 0.08 -27.29
C GLN A 4 -0.82 0.16 -25.89
N LEU A 5 -1.55 0.68 -24.90
CA LEU A 5 -1.17 0.64 -23.49
C LEU A 5 -1.08 -0.81 -23.01
N PHE A 6 -2.06 -1.64 -23.38
CA PHE A 6 -2.07 -3.08 -23.11
C PHE A 6 -0.89 -3.81 -23.78
N SER A 7 -0.64 -3.57 -25.07
CA SER A 7 0.51 -4.13 -25.79
C SER A 7 1.85 -3.65 -25.22
N PHE A 8 1.96 -2.39 -24.78
CA PHE A 8 3.19 -1.82 -24.24
C PHE A 8 3.50 -2.31 -22.82
N VAL A 9 2.49 -2.43 -21.95
CA VAL A 9 2.64 -3.05 -20.62
C VAL A 9 3.05 -4.51 -20.76
N LEU A 10 2.45 -5.26 -21.69
CA LEU A 10 2.89 -6.63 -22.01
C LEU A 10 4.33 -6.66 -22.55
N LEU A 11 4.73 -5.67 -23.36
CA LEU A 11 6.10 -5.57 -23.89
C LEU A 11 7.14 -5.29 -22.80
N LEU A 12 6.82 -4.41 -21.85
CA LEU A 12 7.68 -4.10 -20.69
C LEU A 12 7.82 -5.29 -19.72
N LEU A 13 6.84 -6.17 -19.68
CA LEU A 13 6.83 -7.36 -18.81
C LEU A 13 7.45 -8.60 -19.47
N SER A 14 7.69 -8.58 -20.79
CA SER A 14 8.03 -9.77 -21.59
C SER A 14 9.44 -10.35 -21.36
N PRO A 15 10.40 -9.66 -20.71
CA PRO A 15 11.58 -10.34 -20.16
C PRO A 15 11.94 -9.96 -18.71
N ALA A 16 11.25 -8.98 -18.10
CA ALA A 16 11.59 -8.51 -16.74
C ALA A 16 11.12 -9.47 -15.63
N ALA A 17 10.15 -10.34 -15.91
CA ALA A 17 9.62 -11.29 -14.92
C ALA A 17 10.64 -12.40 -14.54
N ASP A 18 11.50 -12.81 -15.47
CA ASP A 18 12.47 -13.90 -15.22
C ASP A 18 13.69 -13.44 -14.41
N ALA A 19 14.05 -12.15 -14.49
CA ALA A 19 15.20 -11.60 -13.75
C ALA A 19 14.88 -11.31 -12.26
N PHE A 20 13.62 -10.97 -11.94
CA PHE A 20 13.22 -10.66 -10.56
C PHE A 20 12.96 -11.93 -9.73
N VAL A 21 12.55 -13.03 -10.38
CA VAL A 21 12.33 -14.33 -9.70
C VAL A 21 13.65 -15.09 -9.47
N THR A 22 14.65 -14.93 -10.35
CA THR A 22 15.93 -15.63 -10.24
C THR A 22 16.91 -15.01 -9.24
N SER A 23 16.82 -13.71 -8.95
CA SER A 23 17.69 -13.05 -7.95
C SER A 23 17.27 -13.30 -6.48
N SER A 24 16.05 -13.81 -6.24
CA SER A 24 15.54 -14.10 -4.88
C SER A 24 15.79 -15.54 -4.39
N VAL A 25 16.38 -16.43 -5.19
CA VAL A 25 16.50 -17.88 -4.88
C VAL A 25 17.94 -18.33 -4.56
N SER A 26 18.88 -17.41 -4.38
CA SER A 26 20.25 -17.75 -3.98
C SER A 26 20.58 -17.27 -2.56
N SER A 27 20.03 -17.94 -1.53
CA SER A 27 20.67 -18.08 -0.21
C SER A 27 19.78 -18.85 0.77
N SER A 28 19.89 -20.18 0.79
CA SER A 28 19.79 -21.00 2.01
C SER A 28 19.92 -22.49 1.68
N ARG A 29 21.16 -22.97 1.55
CA ARG A 29 21.49 -24.39 1.81
C ARG A 29 21.98 -24.49 3.25
N PHE A 30 21.12 -24.96 4.15
CA PHE A 30 21.57 -25.49 5.44
C PHE A 30 21.53 -27.02 5.35
N LYS A 31 22.73 -27.61 5.29
CA LYS A 31 22.99 -29.04 5.40
C LYS A 31 22.92 -29.39 6.89
N ALA A 32 21.94 -30.15 7.31
CA ALA A 32 21.98 -30.89 8.58
C ALA A 32 21.90 -32.37 8.24
N GLY A 33 23.06 -33.01 8.14
CA GLY A 33 23.16 -34.46 8.19
C GLY A 33 23.15 -34.91 9.63
N LEU A 34 22.49 -36.03 9.91
CA LEU A 34 22.87 -37.03 10.91
C LEU A 34 22.00 -38.26 10.65
N SER A 35 22.53 -39.18 9.85
CA SER A 35 22.06 -40.56 9.74
C SER A 35 22.90 -41.38 10.73
N GLY A 36 22.26 -41.88 11.78
CA GLY A 36 22.87 -42.70 12.81
C GLY A 36 21.96 -43.87 13.13
N ASN A 37 22.35 -45.04 12.65
CA ASN A 37 21.72 -46.34 12.88
C ASN A 37 22.39 -46.99 14.10
N SER A 38 21.63 -47.50 15.08
CA SER A 38 22.13 -48.45 16.09
C SER A 38 20.97 -49.07 16.88
N ASN A 39 20.84 -50.38 16.73
CA ASN A 39 20.28 -51.30 17.72
C ASN A 39 21.10 -51.21 19.00
N ASP A 40 20.44 -51.21 20.18
CA ASP A 40 20.77 -52.15 21.27
C ASP A 40 19.85 -52.02 22.50
N GLY A 41 19.41 -53.18 22.99
CA GLY A 41 19.76 -53.63 24.34
C GLY A 41 19.02 -53.05 25.56
N ASN A 42 17.99 -53.78 25.97
CA ASN A 42 17.59 -54.02 27.37
C ASN A 42 18.68 -53.72 28.44
N ARG A 43 18.41 -52.78 29.36
CA ARG A 43 18.76 -52.75 30.81
C ARG A 43 18.86 -51.32 31.38
N VAL A 44 17.75 -50.59 31.51
CA VAL A 44 17.72 -49.30 32.27
C VAL A 44 16.46 -49.18 33.15
N GLY A 45 15.81 -50.30 33.47
CA GLY A 45 14.47 -50.30 34.10
C GLY A 45 14.40 -50.17 35.63
N GLN A 46 15.52 -50.22 36.38
CA GLN A 46 15.44 -50.34 37.85
C GLN A 46 16.20 -49.28 38.68
N PHE A 47 17.04 -48.43 38.07
CA PHE A 47 17.66 -47.30 38.79
C PHE A 47 16.86 -45.99 38.68
N ALA A 48 15.98 -45.86 37.69
CA ALA A 48 15.16 -44.65 37.50
C ALA A 48 14.03 -44.51 38.53
N GLN A 49 13.57 -45.60 39.16
CA GLN A 49 12.41 -45.55 40.06
C GLN A 49 12.74 -45.04 41.47
N VAL A 50 13.99 -45.12 41.92
CA VAL A 50 14.40 -44.65 43.26
C VAL A 50 14.77 -43.16 43.26
N VAL A 51 15.32 -42.64 42.16
CA VAL A 51 15.66 -41.21 42.04
C VAL A 51 14.41 -40.33 41.79
N LEU A 52 13.38 -40.85 41.12
CA LEU A 52 12.13 -40.12 40.87
C LEU A 52 11.26 -39.90 42.12
N ARG A 53 11.47 -40.65 43.21
CA ARG A 53 10.73 -40.46 44.48
C ARG A 53 11.31 -39.38 45.39
N GLN A 54 12.60 -39.04 45.25
CA GLN A 54 13.20 -37.91 45.96
C GLN A 54 13.09 -36.60 45.17
N SER A 55 13.13 -36.66 43.83
CA SER A 55 12.94 -35.47 42.98
C SER A 55 11.52 -34.87 43.07
N SER A 56 10.50 -35.71 43.25
CA SER A 56 9.10 -35.28 43.33
C SER A 56 8.72 -34.59 44.63
N ARG A 57 9.47 -34.78 45.72
CA ARG A 57 9.25 -34.02 46.97
C ARG A 57 9.88 -32.64 46.92
N VAL A 58 11.07 -32.51 46.32
CA VAL A 58 11.75 -31.21 46.16
C VAL A 58 10.99 -30.30 45.18
N GLU A 59 10.40 -30.86 44.13
CA GLU A 59 9.63 -30.10 43.12
C GLU A 59 8.33 -29.51 43.69
N VAL A 60 7.68 -30.20 44.63
CA VAL A 60 6.43 -29.74 45.27
C VAL A 60 6.70 -28.62 46.28
N ASP A 61 7.81 -28.67 47.01
CA ASP A 61 8.18 -27.60 47.95
C ASP A 61 8.64 -26.33 47.22
N VAL A 62 9.39 -26.46 46.12
CA VAL A 62 9.77 -25.31 45.27
C VAL A 62 8.55 -24.67 44.61
N ALA A 63 7.59 -25.47 44.12
CA ALA A 63 6.35 -24.94 43.55
C ALA A 63 5.52 -24.16 44.58
N ARG A 64 5.49 -24.62 45.84
CA ARG A 64 4.74 -23.97 46.91
C ARG A 64 5.40 -22.66 47.36
N GLU A 65 6.72 -22.61 47.38
CA GLU A 65 7.48 -21.38 47.66
C GLU A 65 7.37 -20.36 46.51
N TYR A 66 7.36 -20.82 45.26
CA TYR A 66 7.14 -19.96 44.08
C TYR A 66 5.76 -19.31 44.08
N VAL A 67 4.71 -20.07 44.42
CA VAL A 67 3.34 -19.53 44.54
C VAL A 67 3.26 -18.46 45.62
N ALA A 68 3.92 -18.66 46.76
CA ALA A 68 3.96 -17.67 47.83
C ALA A 68 4.69 -16.38 47.42
N VAL A 69 5.80 -16.48 46.67
CA VAL A 69 6.54 -15.31 46.15
C VAL A 69 5.72 -14.55 45.10
N VAL A 70 4.96 -15.25 44.25
CA VAL A 70 4.08 -14.62 43.25
C VAL A 70 2.90 -13.90 43.92
N ASP A 71 2.34 -14.44 45.00
CA ASP A 71 1.26 -13.80 45.75
C ASP A 71 1.74 -12.58 46.56
N ILE A 72 2.95 -12.66 47.14
CA ILE A 72 3.60 -11.51 47.77
C ILE A 72 3.91 -10.44 46.72
N ALA A 73 4.47 -10.82 45.57
CA ALA A 73 4.75 -9.89 44.48
C ALA A 73 3.48 -9.19 43.99
N LYS A 74 2.35 -9.91 43.81
CA LYS A 74 1.05 -9.33 43.47
C LYS A 74 0.53 -8.35 44.51
N LYS A 75 0.81 -8.60 45.80
CA LYS A 75 0.38 -7.74 46.92
C LYS A 75 1.20 -6.45 47.03
N TYR A 76 2.43 -6.45 46.50
CA TYR A 76 3.33 -5.30 46.48
C TYR A 76 3.49 -4.66 45.10
N VAL A 77 2.74 -5.09 44.07
CA VAL A 77 2.59 -4.28 42.86
C VAL A 77 1.81 -3.03 43.29
N PRO A 78 2.44 -1.84 43.33
CA PRO A 78 1.75 -0.62 43.71
C PRO A 78 0.53 -0.48 42.80
N ALA A 79 -0.62 -0.16 43.39
CA ALA A 79 -1.86 0.09 42.66
C ALA A 79 -1.51 0.97 41.46
N GLN A 80 -1.60 0.41 40.24
CA GLN A 80 -1.24 1.12 39.03
C GLN A 80 -2.06 2.39 39.02
N SER A 81 -1.39 3.53 39.25
CA SER A 81 -2.00 4.85 39.16
C SER A 81 -2.78 4.90 37.86
N PRO A 82 -4.05 5.37 37.88
CA PRO A 82 -4.99 5.26 36.77
C PRO A 82 -4.26 5.63 35.48
N ARG A 83 -4.01 4.61 34.66
CA ARG A 83 -3.11 4.70 33.52
C ARG A 83 -3.74 5.68 32.57
N ARG A 84 -3.22 6.91 32.54
CA ARG A 84 -3.72 8.00 31.70
C ARG A 84 -3.79 7.47 30.27
N GLU A 85 -5.00 7.23 29.79
CA GLU A 85 -5.19 6.60 28.49
C GLU A 85 -4.59 7.51 27.42
N ASN A 86 -3.75 6.93 26.57
CA ASN A 86 -3.06 7.69 25.54
C ASN A 86 -4.10 8.17 24.51
N PRO A 87 -4.31 9.49 24.32
CA PRO A 87 -5.30 10.01 23.38
C PRO A 87 -5.07 9.51 21.95
N LEU A 88 -3.81 9.23 21.58
CA LEU A 88 -3.48 8.66 20.27
C LEU A 88 -4.02 7.24 20.08
N LYS A 89 -4.10 6.46 21.17
CA LYS A 89 -4.66 5.11 21.13
C LYS A 89 -6.15 5.17 20.84
N HIS A 90 -6.88 6.03 21.56
CA HIS A 90 -8.32 6.27 21.32
C HIS A 90 -8.60 6.75 19.90
N PHE A 91 -7.80 7.69 19.39
CA PHE A 91 -7.93 8.15 18.01
C PHE A 91 -7.69 7.02 17.01
N SER A 92 -6.62 6.23 17.19
CA SER A 92 -6.28 5.11 16.30
C SER A 92 -7.36 4.03 16.31
N GLU A 93 -7.91 3.69 17.48
CA GLU A 93 -8.99 2.71 17.63
C GLU A 93 -10.29 3.23 16.99
N GLY A 94 -10.65 4.49 17.23
CA GLY A 94 -11.81 5.14 16.61
C GLY A 94 -11.69 5.21 15.09
N TYR A 95 -10.52 5.57 14.58
CA TYR A 95 -10.25 5.63 13.14
C TYR A 95 -10.31 4.24 12.51
N SER A 96 -9.69 3.24 13.14
CA SER A 96 -9.74 1.85 12.66
C SER A 96 -11.18 1.33 12.63
N ARG A 97 -11.99 1.66 13.64
CA ARG A 97 -13.41 1.32 13.69
C ARG A 97 -14.16 1.96 12.52
N LEU A 98 -14.03 3.28 12.34
CA LEU A 98 -14.67 4.00 11.22
C LEU A 98 -14.26 3.43 9.86
N GLN A 99 -12.99 3.09 9.68
CA GLN A 99 -12.47 2.51 8.44
C GLN A 99 -13.02 1.10 8.21
N SER A 100 -13.27 0.32 9.27
CA SER A 100 -13.87 -1.01 9.16
C SER A 100 -15.38 -0.96 8.88
N GLU A 101 -16.11 -0.04 9.52
CA GLU A 101 -17.57 0.09 9.40
C GLU A 101 -17.98 0.83 8.11
N HIS A 102 -17.20 1.83 7.72
CA HIS A 102 -17.50 2.72 6.60
C HIS A 102 -16.40 2.73 5.53
N TYR A 103 -15.85 1.56 5.23
CA TYR A 103 -14.71 1.37 4.32
C TYR A 103 -14.81 2.16 3.00
N LEU A 104 -15.95 2.09 2.30
CA LEU A 104 -16.12 2.80 1.02
C LEU A 104 -16.23 4.32 1.18
N VAL A 105 -16.92 4.79 2.23
CA VAL A 105 -17.06 6.23 2.49
C VAL A 105 -15.71 6.83 2.88
N MET A 106 -14.93 6.12 3.69
CA MET A 106 -13.57 6.53 4.04
C MET A 106 -12.68 6.58 2.81
N ALA A 107 -12.72 5.56 1.95
CA ALA A 107 -11.96 5.57 0.70
C ALA A 107 -12.35 6.73 -0.22
N PHE A 108 -13.65 7.04 -0.33
CA PHE A 108 -14.17 8.20 -1.06
C PHE A 108 -13.57 9.51 -0.52
N LEU A 109 -13.74 9.77 0.77
CA LEU A 109 -13.32 11.02 1.42
C LEU A 109 -11.80 11.20 1.36
N GLN A 110 -11.04 10.14 1.67
CA GLN A 110 -9.58 10.18 1.67
C GLN A 110 -9.03 10.48 0.28
N ALA A 111 -9.54 9.82 -0.76
CA ALA A 111 -9.10 10.06 -2.12
C ALA A 111 -9.46 11.47 -2.59
N GLY A 112 -10.66 11.98 -2.27
CA GLY A 112 -11.05 13.35 -2.61
C GLY A 112 -10.19 14.42 -1.94
N ILE A 113 -9.96 14.29 -0.63
CA ILE A 113 -9.14 15.25 0.14
C ILE A 113 -7.69 15.24 -0.35
N LEU A 114 -7.10 14.05 -0.55
CA LEU A 114 -5.72 13.95 -0.98
C LEU A 114 -5.54 14.45 -2.43
N ALA A 115 -6.46 14.13 -3.33
CA ALA A 115 -6.39 14.60 -4.71
C ALA A 115 -6.62 16.11 -4.85
N SER A 116 -7.60 16.67 -4.13
CA SER A 116 -7.82 18.13 -4.11
C SER A 116 -6.63 18.88 -3.52
N GLY A 117 -6.05 18.37 -2.43
CA GLY A 117 -4.85 18.96 -1.83
C GLY A 117 -3.65 18.91 -2.78
N ALA A 118 -3.42 17.78 -3.45
CA ALA A 118 -2.37 17.63 -4.44
C ALA A 118 -2.58 18.57 -5.64
N ASP A 119 -3.80 18.67 -6.17
CA ASP A 119 -4.12 19.54 -7.30
C ASP A 119 -3.93 21.01 -6.96
N ALA A 120 -4.43 21.47 -5.81
CA ALA A 120 -4.24 22.84 -5.35
C ALA A 120 -2.75 23.16 -5.10
N ALA A 121 -2.00 22.23 -4.51
CA ALA A 121 -0.56 22.41 -4.29
C ALA A 121 0.19 22.52 -5.63
N THR A 122 -0.12 21.65 -6.59
CA THR A 122 0.38 21.72 -7.96
C THR A 122 0.09 23.08 -8.59
N GLN A 123 -1.15 23.56 -8.55
CA GLN A 123 -1.52 24.85 -9.14
C GLN A 123 -0.77 26.02 -8.50
N ILE A 124 -0.57 25.98 -7.18
CA ILE A 124 0.23 26.97 -6.46
C ILE A 124 1.70 26.91 -6.90
N MET A 125 2.26 25.71 -7.05
CA MET A 125 3.63 25.51 -7.56
C MET A 125 3.78 25.96 -9.02
N GLU A 126 2.70 25.92 -9.79
CA GLU A 126 2.59 26.47 -11.15
C GLU A 126 2.46 28.00 -11.17
N GLY A 127 2.32 28.65 -10.01
CA GLY A 127 2.11 30.08 -9.91
C GLY A 127 0.70 30.52 -10.31
N ALA A 128 -0.27 29.60 -10.35
CA ALA A 128 -1.66 29.94 -10.63
C ALA A 128 -2.22 30.85 -9.54
N SER A 129 -2.76 32.00 -9.94
CA SER A 129 -3.42 32.96 -9.05
C SER A 129 -4.58 33.64 -9.78
N PRO A 130 -5.85 33.39 -9.39
CA PRO A 130 -6.28 32.51 -8.30
C PRO A 130 -6.18 31.01 -8.65
N VAL A 131 -6.21 30.15 -7.62
CA VAL A 131 -6.37 28.70 -7.78
C VAL A 131 -7.71 28.41 -8.46
N ASP A 132 -7.69 27.58 -9.50
CA ASP A 132 -8.87 27.08 -10.21
C ASP A 132 -9.58 26.03 -9.33
N LEU A 133 -10.44 26.53 -8.45
CA LEU A 133 -11.26 25.70 -7.56
C LEU A 133 -12.17 24.73 -8.33
N GLY A 134 -12.48 25.04 -9.60
CA GLY A 134 -13.30 24.17 -10.42
C GLY A 134 -12.56 22.94 -10.88
N HIS A 135 -11.30 23.09 -11.27
CA HIS A 135 -10.42 21.96 -11.52
C HIS A 135 -10.19 21.13 -10.25
N VAL A 136 -9.95 21.78 -9.10
CA VAL A 136 -9.77 21.09 -7.81
C VAL A 136 -11.00 20.25 -7.45
N ALA A 137 -12.21 20.80 -7.61
CA ALA A 137 -13.46 20.09 -7.32
C ALA A 137 -13.71 18.94 -8.30
N ALA A 138 -13.42 19.13 -9.58
CA ALA A 138 -13.50 18.08 -10.59
C ALA A 138 -12.52 16.93 -10.29
N MET A 139 -11.28 17.27 -9.95
CA MET A 139 -10.23 16.33 -9.57
C MET A 139 -10.62 15.54 -8.31
N ALA A 140 -11.11 16.22 -7.27
CA ALA A 140 -11.62 15.59 -6.07
C ALA A 140 -12.75 14.60 -6.37
N SER A 141 -13.66 14.96 -7.28
CA SER A 141 -14.83 14.15 -7.63
C SER A 141 -14.43 12.86 -8.36
N VAL A 142 -13.54 12.96 -9.37
CA VAL A 142 -13.00 11.78 -10.07
C VAL A 142 -12.20 10.91 -9.10
N ALA A 143 -11.34 11.51 -8.27
CA ALA A 143 -10.52 10.76 -7.32
C ALA A 143 -11.36 10.01 -6.29
N SER A 144 -12.35 10.67 -5.70
CA SER A 144 -13.22 10.07 -4.69
C SER A 144 -13.97 8.85 -5.23
N THR A 145 -14.44 8.93 -6.47
CA THR A 145 -15.21 7.86 -7.11
C THR A 145 -14.32 6.74 -7.66
N MET A 146 -13.30 7.08 -8.45
CA MET A 146 -12.49 6.12 -9.19
C MET A 146 -11.32 5.58 -8.34
N SER A 147 -10.49 6.46 -7.78
CA SER A 147 -9.36 6.07 -6.93
C SER A 147 -9.77 5.68 -5.51
N GLY A 148 -10.89 6.21 -5.02
CA GLY A 148 -11.49 5.88 -3.74
C GLY A 148 -12.40 4.66 -3.82
N VAL A 149 -13.67 4.86 -4.18
CA VAL A 149 -14.72 3.82 -4.10
C VAL A 149 -14.45 2.64 -5.04
N MET A 150 -14.27 2.90 -6.34
CA MET A 150 -14.09 1.83 -7.33
C MET A 150 -12.85 1.00 -7.02
N ASN A 151 -11.73 1.66 -6.71
CA ASN A 151 -10.51 0.97 -6.33
C ASN A 151 -10.67 0.14 -5.04
N ALA A 152 -11.35 0.69 -4.02
CA ALA A 152 -11.61 -0.03 -2.78
C ALA A 152 -12.44 -1.31 -2.99
N VAL A 153 -13.48 -1.23 -3.84
CA VAL A 153 -14.28 -2.40 -4.25
C VAL A 153 -13.42 -3.40 -5.03
N TRP A 154 -12.62 -2.92 -5.98
CA TRP A 154 -11.75 -3.78 -6.78
C TRP A 154 -10.69 -4.51 -5.95
N LEU A 155 -10.01 -3.82 -5.04
CA LEU A 155 -9.02 -4.42 -4.15
C LEU A 155 -9.63 -5.53 -3.29
N LYS A 156 -10.88 -5.35 -2.85
CA LYS A 156 -11.62 -6.39 -2.12
C LYS A 156 -11.93 -7.59 -3.02
N GLN A 157 -12.32 -7.36 -4.28
CA GLN A 157 -12.56 -8.43 -5.25
C GLN A 157 -11.29 -9.21 -5.58
N LEU A 158 -10.15 -8.51 -5.78
CA LEU A 158 -8.86 -9.14 -6.00
C LEU A 158 -8.40 -9.99 -4.82
N GLU A 159 -8.62 -9.50 -3.59
CA GLU A 159 -8.28 -10.26 -2.39
C GLU A 159 -9.14 -11.53 -2.26
N ASN A 160 -10.43 -11.45 -2.62
CA ASN A 160 -11.31 -12.61 -2.62
C ASN A 160 -10.96 -13.63 -3.73
N ALA A 161 -10.55 -13.15 -4.90
CA ALA A 161 -10.21 -14.00 -6.04
C ALA A 161 -8.84 -14.71 -5.88
N PHE A 162 -7.88 -14.03 -5.24
CA PHE A 162 -6.53 -14.53 -5.04
C PHE A 162 -6.16 -14.48 -3.54
N PRO A 163 -6.75 -15.32 -2.68
CA PRO A 163 -6.51 -15.21 -1.25
C PRO A 163 -5.04 -15.44 -0.90
N GLY A 164 -4.52 -14.62 0.02
CA GLY A 164 -3.18 -14.80 0.58
C GLY A 164 -2.12 -13.83 0.08
N THR A 165 -0.92 -13.99 0.66
CA THR A 165 0.22 -13.07 0.51
C THR A 165 1.46 -13.78 -0.01
N GLY A 166 1.31 -14.93 -0.67
CA GLY A 166 2.40 -15.61 -1.34
C GLY A 166 2.88 -14.85 -2.57
N THR A 167 4.11 -15.14 -3.05
CA THR A 167 4.73 -14.40 -4.14
C THR A 167 3.91 -14.48 -5.43
N LYS A 168 3.31 -15.64 -5.72
CA LYS A 168 2.49 -15.86 -6.92
C LYS A 168 1.20 -15.05 -6.87
N GLU A 169 0.52 -15.06 -5.71
CA GLU A 169 -0.73 -14.35 -5.49
C GLU A 169 -0.51 -12.84 -5.54
N VAL A 170 0.54 -12.34 -4.89
CA VAL A 170 0.92 -10.92 -4.92
C VAL A 170 1.28 -10.47 -6.34
N ALA A 171 2.05 -11.25 -7.08
CA ALA A 171 2.40 -10.95 -8.47
C ALA A 171 1.15 -10.90 -9.37
N ALA A 172 0.26 -11.88 -9.24
CA ALA A 172 -1.00 -11.93 -10.00
C ALA A 172 -1.90 -10.72 -9.68
N LYS A 173 -2.12 -10.41 -8.39
CA LYS A 173 -2.89 -9.23 -7.97
C LYS A 173 -2.31 -7.95 -8.53
N THR A 174 -0.99 -7.78 -8.42
CA THR A 174 -0.29 -6.58 -8.89
C THR A 174 -0.44 -6.41 -10.39
N LEU A 175 -0.23 -7.48 -11.15
CA LEU A 175 -0.32 -7.46 -12.61
C LEU A 175 -1.74 -7.17 -13.09
N ILE A 176 -2.74 -7.85 -12.52
CA ILE A 176 -4.15 -7.66 -12.87
C ILE A 176 -4.59 -6.23 -12.52
N HIS A 177 -4.19 -5.72 -11.36
CA HIS A 177 -4.48 -4.36 -10.95
C HIS A 177 -3.87 -3.33 -11.91
N ALA A 178 -2.58 -3.48 -12.24
CA ALA A 178 -1.85 -2.58 -13.14
C ALA A 178 -2.42 -2.60 -14.57
N ILE A 179 -2.83 -3.76 -15.09
CA ILE A 179 -3.35 -3.86 -16.45
C ILE A 179 -4.79 -3.32 -16.54
N ILE A 180 -5.66 -3.73 -15.63
CA ILE A 180 -7.10 -3.48 -15.76
C ILE A 180 -7.48 -2.16 -15.11
N ILE A 181 -7.25 -2.03 -13.80
CA ILE A 181 -7.80 -0.92 -13.04
C ILE A 181 -7.02 0.36 -13.25
N ALA A 182 -5.69 0.31 -13.34
CA ALA A 182 -4.91 1.51 -13.65
C ALA A 182 -5.38 2.12 -14.99
N SER A 183 -5.58 1.30 -16.02
CA SER A 183 -6.11 1.73 -17.32
C SER A 183 -7.49 2.40 -17.22
N ILE A 184 -8.41 1.84 -16.43
CA ILE A 184 -9.75 2.40 -16.22
C ILE A 184 -9.68 3.73 -15.46
N ILE A 185 -8.91 3.78 -14.37
CA ILE A 185 -8.74 4.97 -13.54
C ILE A 185 -8.10 6.10 -14.35
N ASN A 186 -7.02 5.83 -15.08
CA ASN A 186 -6.36 6.84 -15.92
C ASN A 186 -7.29 7.39 -17.00
N SER A 187 -8.05 6.52 -17.64
CA SER A 187 -9.05 6.95 -18.63
C SER A 187 -10.10 7.86 -17.99
N ALA A 188 -10.51 7.56 -16.75
CA ALA A 188 -11.46 8.38 -16.01
C ALA A 188 -10.88 9.73 -15.59
N TYR A 189 -9.59 9.83 -15.27
CA TYR A 189 -8.96 11.15 -15.04
C TYR A 189 -8.87 11.96 -16.33
N LEU A 190 -8.41 11.34 -17.42
CA LEU A 190 -8.25 12.01 -18.72
C LEU A 190 -9.56 12.60 -19.25
N VAL A 191 -10.68 11.89 -19.06
CA VAL A 191 -11.99 12.33 -19.58
C VAL A 191 -12.84 13.01 -18.50
N GLY A 192 -12.84 12.47 -17.29
CA GLY A 192 -13.74 12.88 -16.21
C GLY A 192 -13.40 14.24 -15.62
N VAL A 193 -12.11 14.59 -15.49
CA VAL A 193 -11.73 15.89 -14.90
C VAL A 193 -12.17 17.06 -15.78
N PRO A 194 -11.85 17.08 -17.09
CA PRO A 194 -12.37 18.13 -17.98
C PRO A 194 -13.90 18.18 -18.01
N LEU A 195 -14.55 17.01 -18.07
CA LEU A 195 -16.02 16.93 -18.12
C LEU A 195 -16.67 17.48 -16.84
N PHE A 196 -16.19 17.10 -15.66
CA PHE A 196 -16.75 17.60 -14.40
C PHE A 196 -16.43 19.07 -14.16
N LYS A 197 -15.27 19.57 -14.63
CA LYS A 197 -14.95 20.99 -14.56
C LYS A 197 -15.96 21.81 -15.36
N GLU A 198 -16.21 21.44 -16.61
CA GLU A 198 -17.22 22.08 -17.46
C GLU A 198 -18.63 21.96 -16.86
N TYR A 199 -18.98 20.80 -16.30
CA TYR A 199 -20.28 20.57 -15.69
C TYR A 199 -20.51 21.44 -14.44
N PHE A 200 -19.55 21.49 -13.52
CA PHE A 200 -19.71 22.21 -12.26
C PHE A 200 -19.61 23.74 -12.42
N PHE A 201 -18.82 24.22 -13.38
CA PHE A 201 -18.47 25.66 -13.48
C PHE A 201 -18.80 26.30 -14.82
N GLY A 202 -19.01 25.52 -15.89
CA GLY A 202 -19.37 26.04 -17.21
C GLY A 202 -20.86 26.40 -17.35
N GLY A 203 -21.71 26.00 -16.39
CA GLY A 203 -23.14 26.35 -16.34
C GLY A 203 -24.00 25.79 -17.48
N SER A 204 -23.39 25.15 -18.48
CA SER A 204 -24.07 24.52 -19.61
C SER A 204 -24.05 23.02 -19.41
N LEU A 205 -25.23 22.40 -19.39
CA LEU A 205 -25.38 20.94 -19.31
C LEU A 205 -25.02 20.23 -20.64
N HIS A 206 -24.50 20.98 -21.62
CA HIS A 206 -24.04 20.40 -22.87
C HIS A 206 -22.69 19.74 -22.64
N LEU A 207 -22.68 18.41 -22.74
CA LEU A 207 -21.44 17.65 -22.85
C LEU A 207 -20.65 18.24 -24.02
N PRO A 208 -19.38 18.65 -23.82
CA PRO A 208 -18.56 19.08 -24.92
C PRO A 208 -18.50 17.94 -25.95
N PRO A 209 -18.44 18.23 -27.25
CA PRO A 209 -18.31 17.18 -28.25
C PRO A 209 -17.10 16.33 -27.87
N LEU A 210 -17.34 15.07 -27.49
CA LEU A 210 -16.35 14.05 -27.12
C LEU A 210 -15.54 13.65 -28.35
N SER A 211 -14.87 14.63 -28.94
CA SER A 211 -13.95 14.44 -30.04
C SER A 211 -12.59 14.10 -29.44
N LEU A 212 -12.12 12.89 -29.74
CA LEU A 212 -10.79 12.43 -29.32
C LEU A 212 -9.67 13.44 -29.62
N PRO A 213 -9.69 14.19 -30.75
CA PRO A 213 -8.68 15.22 -31.01
C PRO A 213 -8.64 16.37 -30.00
N VAL A 214 -9.76 16.69 -29.35
CA VAL A 214 -9.80 17.73 -28.30
C VAL A 214 -9.26 17.19 -26.98
N ILE A 215 -9.65 15.97 -26.61
CA ILE A 215 -9.18 15.32 -25.37
C ILE A 215 -7.67 15.06 -25.41
N PHE A 216 -7.17 14.60 -26.55
CA PHE A 216 -5.73 14.34 -26.76
C PHE A 216 -5.01 15.52 -27.42
N GLY A 217 -5.68 16.65 -27.58
CA GLY A 217 -5.09 17.85 -28.15
C GLY A 217 -3.95 18.35 -27.27
N GLY A 218 -2.74 18.39 -27.84
CA GLY A 218 -1.54 18.84 -27.13
C GLY A 218 -0.70 17.75 -26.47
N TRP A 219 -1.18 16.50 -26.42
CA TRP A 219 -0.37 15.39 -25.90
C TRP A 219 0.66 14.92 -26.93
N LYS A 220 1.94 14.94 -26.56
CA LYS A 220 2.98 14.29 -27.35
C LYS A 220 3.12 12.83 -26.94
N PHE A 221 3.48 11.98 -27.90
CA PHE A 221 3.71 10.56 -27.63
C PHE A 221 4.82 10.35 -26.58
N ASP A 222 5.87 11.17 -26.60
CA ASP A 222 6.99 11.07 -25.65
C ASP A 222 6.58 11.40 -24.21
N GLU A 223 5.69 12.37 -24.02
CA GLU A 223 5.13 12.72 -22.71
C GLU A 223 4.28 11.57 -22.18
N PHE A 224 3.44 10.98 -23.04
CA PHE A 224 2.64 9.81 -22.69
C PHE A 224 3.50 8.60 -22.27
N VAL A 225 4.57 8.32 -23.02
CA VAL A 225 5.52 7.24 -22.68
C VAL A 225 6.20 7.53 -21.35
N THR A 226 6.60 8.78 -21.10
CA THR A 226 7.25 9.18 -19.85
C THR A 226 6.30 9.01 -18.66
N LEU A 227 5.05 9.45 -18.79
CA LEU A 227 4.02 9.29 -17.77
C LEU A 227 3.71 7.82 -17.50
N THR A 228 3.59 7.01 -18.54
CA THR A 228 3.38 5.56 -18.40
C THR A 228 4.55 4.90 -17.67
N LYS A 229 5.80 5.26 -17.97
CA LYS A 229 6.97 4.75 -17.27
C LYS A 229 6.96 5.14 -15.80
N LEU A 230 6.68 6.41 -15.49
CA LEU A 230 6.59 6.90 -14.12
C LEU A 230 5.52 6.13 -13.34
N GLU A 231 4.34 5.95 -13.93
CA GLU A 231 3.24 5.23 -13.33
C GLU A 231 3.62 3.78 -13.02
N VAL A 232 4.19 3.07 -13.99
CA VAL A 232 4.67 1.69 -13.83
C VAL A 232 5.72 1.61 -12.71
N LEU A 233 6.67 2.54 -12.68
CA LEU A 233 7.74 2.57 -11.69
C LEU A 233 7.27 2.93 -10.28
N MET A 234 6.17 3.69 -10.15
CA MET A 234 5.60 4.03 -8.84
C MET A 234 4.62 2.96 -8.35
N PHE A 235 3.66 2.57 -9.19
CA PHE A 235 2.54 1.74 -8.77
C PHE A 235 2.84 0.25 -8.72
N ILE A 236 3.72 -0.30 -9.56
CA ILE A 236 4.05 -1.74 -9.48
C ILE A 236 4.79 -2.07 -8.17
N PRO A 237 5.86 -1.35 -7.77
CA PRO A 237 6.52 -1.61 -6.50
C PRO A 237 5.58 -1.37 -5.31
N TYR A 238 4.82 -0.28 -5.35
CA TYR A 238 3.84 0.03 -4.31
C TYR A 238 2.79 -1.09 -4.18
N ASN A 239 2.15 -1.51 -5.26
CA ASN A 239 1.10 -2.55 -5.21
C ASN A 239 1.67 -3.88 -4.72
N THR A 240 2.89 -4.24 -5.14
CA THR A 240 3.58 -5.44 -4.65
C THR A 240 3.74 -5.40 -3.12
N LEU A 241 4.23 -4.29 -2.58
CA LEU A 241 4.40 -4.09 -1.15
C LEU A 241 3.05 -4.02 -0.43
N ALA A 242 2.05 -3.35 -1.00
CA ALA A 242 0.73 -3.18 -0.42
C ALA A 242 -0.02 -4.51 -0.30
N PHE A 243 -0.01 -5.33 -1.34
CA PHE A 243 -0.63 -6.66 -1.29
C PHE A 243 0.10 -7.61 -0.34
N LYS A 244 1.41 -7.41 -0.11
CA LYS A 244 2.20 -8.25 0.79
C LYS A 244 2.09 -7.85 2.27
N PHE A 245 2.12 -6.54 2.55
CA PHE A 245 2.35 -6.03 3.90
C PHE A 245 1.25 -5.10 4.42
N VAL A 246 0.48 -4.45 3.55
CA VAL A 246 -0.55 -3.49 3.98
C VAL A 246 -1.87 -4.23 4.21
N PRO A 247 -2.48 -4.11 5.40
CA PRO A 247 -3.80 -4.68 5.66
C PRO A 247 -4.86 -4.17 4.67
N PRO A 248 -5.78 -5.02 4.18
CA PRO A 248 -6.77 -4.62 3.17
C PRO A 248 -7.56 -3.35 3.51
N GLN A 249 -7.84 -3.13 4.79
CA GLN A 249 -8.59 -1.97 5.28
C GLN A 249 -7.87 -0.65 4.99
N VAL A 250 -6.54 -0.64 5.04
CA VAL A 250 -5.69 0.55 4.92
C VAL A 250 -5.26 0.82 3.47
N ARG A 251 -5.33 -0.19 2.59
CA ARG A 251 -4.85 -0.09 1.20
C ARG A 251 -5.47 1.07 0.39
N PRO A 252 -6.78 1.39 0.48
CA PRO A 252 -7.32 2.53 -0.27
C PRO A 252 -6.68 3.86 0.12
N LEU A 253 -6.43 4.08 1.41
CA LEU A 253 -5.78 5.29 1.90
C LEU A 253 -4.35 5.41 1.36
N THR A 254 -3.55 4.35 1.49
CA THR A 254 -2.17 4.38 1.01
C THR A 254 -2.11 4.50 -0.52
N HIS A 255 -3.09 3.94 -1.24
CA HIS A 255 -3.18 4.06 -2.68
C HIS A 255 -3.58 5.49 -3.10
N ALA A 256 -4.52 6.10 -2.39
CA ALA A 256 -4.86 7.51 -2.58
C ALA A 256 -3.68 8.43 -2.31
N ALA A 257 -2.88 8.14 -1.28
CA ALA A 257 -1.67 8.89 -0.97
C ALA A 257 -0.61 8.80 -2.08
N ILE A 258 -0.32 7.58 -2.59
CA ILE A 258 0.59 7.40 -3.73
C ILE A 258 0.04 8.09 -4.99
N SER A 259 -1.27 8.03 -5.23
CA SER A 259 -1.90 8.74 -6.36
C SER A 259 -1.77 10.25 -6.25
N ALA A 260 -1.93 10.82 -5.05
CA ALA A 260 -1.72 12.24 -4.81
C ALA A 260 -0.26 12.65 -5.06
N THR A 261 0.70 11.85 -4.56
CA THR A 261 2.14 12.06 -4.84
C THR A 261 2.45 11.95 -6.33
N PHE A 262 1.86 10.98 -7.03
CA PHE A 262 2.01 10.82 -8.47
C PHE A 262 1.53 12.08 -9.22
N ASN A 263 0.38 12.66 -8.85
CA ASN A 263 -0.11 13.89 -9.46
C ASN A 263 0.89 15.04 -9.30
N VAL A 264 1.43 15.24 -8.09
CA VAL A 264 2.46 16.27 -7.85
C VAL A 264 3.73 16.00 -8.67
N ALA A 265 4.17 14.75 -8.75
CA ALA A 265 5.35 14.36 -9.52
C ALA A 265 5.16 14.57 -11.03
N VAL A 266 3.98 14.23 -11.56
CA VAL A 266 3.60 14.47 -12.95
C VAL A 266 3.67 15.95 -13.27
N SER A 267 3.08 16.81 -12.44
CA SER A 267 3.15 18.26 -12.61
C SER A 267 4.59 18.77 -12.57
N ALA A 268 5.42 18.29 -11.64
CA ALA A 268 6.82 18.69 -11.60
C ALA A 268 7.59 18.32 -12.89
N ILE A 269 7.27 17.19 -13.52
CA ILE A 269 7.87 16.75 -14.78
C ILE A 269 7.38 17.58 -15.95
N THR A 270 6.06 17.77 -16.09
CA THR A 270 5.48 18.50 -17.23
C THR A 270 5.90 19.97 -17.25
N LEU A 271 6.18 20.56 -16.09
CA LEU A 271 6.63 21.94 -15.94
C LEU A 271 8.14 22.12 -16.06
N GLY A 272 8.91 21.03 -16.21
CA GLY A 272 10.37 21.09 -16.29
C GLY A 272 11.07 21.35 -14.95
N TYR A 273 10.34 21.34 -13.82
CA TYR A 273 10.93 21.44 -12.48
C TYR A 273 11.71 20.18 -12.09
N PHE A 274 11.48 19.05 -12.76
CA PHE A 274 12.18 17.81 -12.46
C PHE A 274 13.71 17.98 -12.54
N ASN A 275 14.23 18.71 -13.54
CA ASN A 275 15.67 18.95 -13.67
C ASN A 275 16.20 19.79 -12.50
N ALA A 276 15.52 20.89 -12.17
CA ALA A 276 15.88 21.74 -11.02
C ALA A 276 15.80 20.98 -9.69
N TRP A 277 14.80 20.10 -9.54
CA TRP A 277 14.66 19.24 -8.36
C TRP A 277 15.79 18.20 -8.28
N CYS A 278 16.15 17.54 -9.38
CA CYS A 278 17.28 16.61 -9.43
C CYS A 278 18.62 17.29 -9.13
N GLU A 279 18.84 18.51 -9.64
CA GLU A 279 20.02 19.33 -9.33
C GLU A 279 20.09 19.71 -7.84
N ASN A 280 18.95 20.08 -7.25
CA ASN A 280 18.87 20.39 -5.81
C ASN A 280 19.01 19.15 -4.92
N ALA A 281 18.47 18.00 -5.33
CA ALA A 281 18.59 16.76 -4.57
C ALA A 281 20.01 16.17 -4.63
N SER A 282 20.66 16.25 -5.79
CA SER A 282 22.05 15.79 -5.96
C SER A 282 23.04 16.66 -5.19
N SER A 283 22.84 17.99 -5.17
CA SER A 283 23.65 18.89 -4.33
C SER A 283 23.45 18.67 -2.83
N PHE A 284 22.24 18.29 -2.39
CA PHE A 284 21.99 17.89 -1.00
C PHE A 284 22.77 16.63 -0.63
N ILE A 285 22.74 15.58 -1.46
CA ILE A 285 23.49 14.33 -1.22
C ILE A 285 25.00 14.55 -1.24
N SER A 286 25.53 15.42 -2.11
CA SER A 286 26.98 15.69 -2.13
C SER A 286 27.47 16.56 -0.96
N SER A 287 26.56 17.14 -0.19
CA SER A 287 26.89 17.99 0.97
C SER A 287 26.88 17.26 2.31
N HIS A 288 26.51 15.97 2.34
CA HIS A 288 26.43 15.12 3.53
C HIS A 288 27.27 13.85 3.35
#